data_AF-A0A259NGE9-F1
#
_entry.id   AF-A0A259NGE9-F1
#
_cell.length_a   1.000
_cell.length_b   1.000
_cell.length_c   1.000
_cell.angle_alpha   90.00
_cell.angle_beta   90.00
_cell.angle_gamma   90.00
#
_symmetry.space_group_name_H-M   'P 1'
#
loop_
_entity.id
_entity.type
_entity.pdbx_description
1 polymer ?
#
loop_
_entity_poly.entity_id
_entity_poly.type
_entity_poly.pdbx_seq_one_letter_code
_entity_poly.pdbx_strand_id
1 'polypeptide(L)'
;MWRAISLLCCYCTSLPLWADCRQDLDPAELKAKRPLVSNIEFQQENVFDLNEPGVFWLHRFANRTHIITTEQTIRDDLLFLQDAPLNLAELAETERLLRSRRYLRDARVEVVQYCAASNSVTVRVTTWDNWSLLPKIDFSSEGGETKYSLGVAEDNLLGSGNQIQLDYAKDSERSGYLLSFASPNIFGSHWNTLLSYADNSDGENYRFAVQRPFYRLDSNWAFNADLLKNKEQVTDYLLSETINEYNRTRHQFDASAGFKLALRGHTIQRLNIGMQLEDVDFNELDSTVLSLPEQRNLSYLYLEYQLLQDDFYKLFNINQFNRVEDINAGWQLRLRLGFLQPWLGAD
;
A
#
# COMPACT_ATOMS: atom_id res chain seq x y z
N MET A 1 -22.22 20.34 86.91
CA MET A 1 -21.74 21.09 85.72
C MET A 1 -20.86 20.17 84.90
N TRP A 2 -21.39 19.57 83.83
CA TRP A 2 -20.61 18.78 82.87
C TRP A 2 -20.69 19.51 81.53
N ARG A 3 -19.53 19.94 81.00
CA ARG A 3 -19.42 20.63 79.72
C ARG A 3 -19.17 19.58 78.62
N ALA A 4 -20.09 19.50 77.67
CA ALA A 4 -19.93 18.68 76.47
C ALA A 4 -19.08 19.44 75.44
N ILE A 5 -18.01 18.80 74.97
CA ILE A 5 -17.15 19.27 73.89
C ILE A 5 -17.68 18.65 72.60
N SER A 6 -18.15 19.48 71.68
CA SER A 6 -18.56 19.07 70.33
C SER A 6 -17.35 19.14 69.40
N LEU A 7 -16.88 17.97 68.97
CA LEU A 7 -15.87 17.83 67.92
C LEU A 7 -16.56 17.95 66.55
N LEU A 8 -16.29 19.05 65.84
CA LEU A 8 -16.64 19.17 64.41
C LEU A 8 -15.68 18.27 63.62
N CYS A 9 -16.20 17.16 63.11
CA CYS A 9 -15.50 16.31 62.17
C CYS A 9 -15.63 16.94 60.77
N CYS A 10 -14.57 17.63 60.34
CA CYS A 10 -14.48 18.19 58.99
C CYS A 10 -14.22 17.02 58.02
N TYR A 11 -15.28 16.50 57.39
CA TYR A 11 -15.16 15.55 56.29
C TYR A 11 -14.56 16.25 55.08
N CYS A 12 -13.23 16.15 54.94
CA CYS A 12 -12.55 16.50 53.70
C CYS A 12 -12.76 15.33 52.73
N THR A 13 -13.84 15.37 51.94
CA THR A 13 -14.04 14.43 50.83
C THR A 13 -13.04 14.78 49.74
N SER A 14 -11.91 14.08 49.71
CA SER A 14 -11.04 14.04 48.53
C SER A 14 -11.82 13.39 47.39
N LEU A 15 -12.39 14.22 46.51
CA LEU A 15 -12.92 13.76 45.23
C LEU A 15 -11.77 13.09 44.46
N PRO A 16 -11.91 11.82 44.05
CA PRO A 16 -10.88 11.16 43.27
C PRO A 16 -10.69 11.90 41.93
N LEU A 17 -9.44 12.18 41.57
CA LEU A 17 -8.98 12.78 40.30
C LEU A 17 -9.34 11.99 39.03
N TRP A 18 -10.28 11.04 39.11
CA TRP A 18 -10.63 10.06 38.08
C TRP A 18 -12.00 10.35 37.44
N ALA A 19 -12.69 11.42 37.85
CA ALA A 19 -14.11 11.62 37.56
C ALA A 19 -14.44 12.29 36.21
N ASP A 20 -13.46 12.72 35.41
CA ASP A 20 -13.72 13.58 34.23
C ASP A 20 -13.41 12.92 32.88
N CYS A 21 -13.18 11.61 32.85
CA CYS A 21 -13.03 10.87 31.60
C CYS A 21 -14.35 10.22 31.19
N ARG A 22 -14.78 10.49 29.95
CA ARG A 22 -16.06 10.02 29.40
C ARG A 22 -15.91 9.41 28.00
N GLN A 23 -16.89 8.62 27.60
CA GLN A 23 -16.92 7.89 26.32
C GLN A 23 -18.00 8.42 25.36
N ASP A 24 -18.89 9.31 25.82
CA ASP A 24 -19.82 10.07 24.98
C ASP A 24 -19.05 11.21 24.30
N LEU A 25 -18.75 11.02 23.02
CA LEU A 25 -17.85 11.88 22.27
C LEU A 25 -18.63 12.64 21.20
N ASP A 26 -18.70 13.96 21.34
CA ASP A 26 -19.19 14.85 20.28
C ASP A 26 -18.01 15.29 19.39
N PRO A 27 -17.99 14.92 18.08
CA PRO A 27 -16.96 15.36 17.15
C PRO A 27 -16.80 16.89 17.07
N ALA A 28 -17.89 17.66 17.22
CA ALA A 28 -17.84 19.11 17.17
C ALA A 28 -17.09 19.69 18.37
N GLU A 29 -17.31 19.12 19.56
CA GLU A 29 -16.59 19.50 20.77
C GLU A 29 -15.10 19.15 20.67
N LEU A 30 -14.77 17.94 20.23
CA LEU A 30 -13.38 17.51 20.04
C LEU A 30 -12.64 18.42 19.06
N LYS A 31 -13.30 18.83 17.97
CA LYS A 31 -12.75 19.77 16.99
C LYS A 31 -12.53 21.16 17.59
N ALA A 32 -13.43 21.64 18.45
CA ALA A 32 -13.31 22.95 19.08
C ALA A 32 -12.19 22.99 20.15
N LYS A 33 -12.09 21.93 20.96
CA LYS A 33 -11.13 21.86 22.08
C LYS A 33 -9.72 21.44 21.67
N ARG A 34 -9.57 20.76 20.53
CA ARG A 34 -8.30 20.21 20.01
C ARG A 34 -7.47 19.50 21.11
N PRO A 35 -8.04 18.48 21.79
CA PRO A 35 -7.35 17.78 22.86
C PRO A 35 -6.09 17.07 22.36
N LEU A 36 -5.16 16.75 23.25
CA LEU A 36 -3.97 15.98 22.92
C LEU A 36 -4.28 14.48 22.87
N VAL A 37 -3.69 13.74 21.93
CA VAL A 37 -3.77 12.27 21.88
C VAL A 37 -2.85 11.70 22.95
N SER A 38 -3.38 11.45 24.16
CA SER A 38 -2.56 10.96 25.28
C SER A 38 -2.20 9.49 25.18
N ASN A 39 -3.05 8.67 24.57
CA ASN A 39 -2.84 7.23 24.44
C ASN A 39 -3.38 6.70 23.10
N ILE A 40 -2.71 5.67 22.57
CA ILE A 40 -3.13 4.94 21.38
C ILE A 40 -3.26 3.47 21.76
N GLU A 41 -4.48 2.95 21.74
CA GLU A 41 -4.79 1.54 21.98
C GLU A 41 -4.79 0.78 20.65
N PHE A 42 -4.11 -0.35 20.58
CA PHE A 42 -4.13 -1.24 19.41
C PHE A 42 -4.98 -2.47 19.73
N GLN A 43 -5.91 -2.80 18.85
CA GLN A 43 -6.71 -4.00 18.92
C GLN A 43 -6.57 -4.76 17.59
N GLN A 44 -5.81 -5.84 17.62
CA GLN A 44 -5.41 -6.57 16.42
C GLN A 44 -6.20 -7.87 16.34
N GLU A 45 -7.18 -7.89 15.45
CA GLU A 45 -8.04 -9.05 15.23
C GLU A 45 -7.46 -9.95 14.14
N ASN A 46 -7.55 -11.26 14.35
CA ASN A 46 -7.12 -12.26 13.38
C ASN A 46 -8.09 -12.33 12.18
N VAL A 47 -7.79 -13.17 11.19
CA VAL A 47 -8.54 -13.33 9.95
C VAL A 47 -10.03 -13.63 10.20
N PHE A 48 -10.33 -14.55 11.12
CA PHE A 48 -11.69 -14.98 11.44
C PHE A 48 -11.98 -14.95 12.93
N ASP A 49 -13.20 -14.55 13.30
CA ASP A 49 -13.71 -14.78 14.66
C ASP A 49 -14.21 -16.23 14.77
N LEU A 50 -13.60 -17.00 15.68
CA LEU A 50 -13.93 -18.41 15.87
C LEU A 50 -15.19 -18.64 16.71
N ASN A 51 -15.81 -17.57 17.24
CA ASN A 51 -17.05 -17.63 17.99
C ASN A 51 -18.30 -17.48 17.11
N GLU A 52 -18.13 -17.09 15.85
CA GLU A 52 -19.24 -16.90 14.90
C GLU A 52 -19.83 -18.25 14.44
N PRO A 53 -21.15 -18.28 14.11
CA PRO A 53 -21.74 -19.46 13.49
C PRO A 53 -21.13 -19.72 12.11
N GLY A 54 -20.96 -21.00 11.74
CA GLY A 54 -20.41 -21.39 10.42
C GLY A 54 -18.89 -21.61 10.38
N VAL A 55 -18.22 -21.56 11.53
CA VAL A 55 -16.78 -21.90 11.64
C VAL A 55 -16.54 -23.38 11.34
N PHE A 56 -15.62 -23.64 10.42
CA PHE A 56 -15.15 -24.98 10.04
C PHE A 56 -13.61 -25.03 10.02
N TRP A 57 -13.05 -26.18 9.64
CA TRP A 57 -11.61 -26.47 9.77
C TRP A 57 -10.70 -25.45 9.07
N LEU A 58 -11.10 -24.91 7.91
CA LEU A 58 -10.28 -23.96 7.14
C LEU A 58 -10.10 -22.62 7.89
N HIS A 59 -11.13 -22.13 8.57
CA HIS A 59 -11.04 -20.92 9.39
C HIS A 59 -10.02 -21.08 10.52
N ARG A 60 -10.03 -22.25 11.19
CA ARG A 60 -9.06 -22.58 12.24
C ARG A 60 -7.65 -22.73 11.67
N PHE A 61 -7.52 -23.31 10.48
CA PHE A 61 -6.24 -23.45 9.78
C PHE A 61 -5.66 -22.09 9.38
N ALA A 62 -6.48 -21.20 8.80
CA ALA A 62 -6.10 -19.85 8.44
C ALA A 62 -5.61 -19.08 9.67
N ASN A 63 -6.39 -19.01 10.76
CA ASN A 63 -5.98 -18.33 11.99
C ASN A 63 -4.73 -18.94 12.63
N ARG A 64 -4.50 -20.25 12.49
CA ARG A 64 -3.33 -20.94 13.05
C ARG A 64 -2.05 -20.68 12.24
N THR A 65 -2.18 -20.53 10.93
CA THR A 65 -1.03 -20.33 10.02
C THR A 65 -0.70 -18.85 9.83
N HIS A 66 -1.69 -17.98 10.02
CA HIS A 66 -1.51 -16.54 9.92
C HIS A 66 -0.77 -15.97 11.13
N ILE A 67 0.23 -15.16 10.85
CA ILE A 67 0.87 -14.30 11.84
C ILE A 67 0.15 -12.96 11.79
N ILE A 68 -0.47 -12.59 12.91
CA ILE A 68 -1.18 -11.32 13.06
C ILE A 68 -0.18 -10.18 12.81
N THR A 69 -0.60 -9.16 12.05
CA THR A 69 0.17 -7.93 11.84
C THR A 69 0.64 -7.36 13.17
N THR A 70 1.85 -6.82 13.25
CA THR A 70 2.39 -6.30 14.51
C THR A 70 1.87 -4.89 14.82
N GLU A 71 1.80 -4.51 16.10
CA GLU A 71 1.42 -3.15 16.48
C GLU A 71 2.35 -2.11 15.86
N GLN A 72 3.64 -2.43 15.74
CA GLN A 72 4.62 -1.54 15.12
C GLN A 72 4.27 -1.29 13.65
N THR A 73 3.91 -2.32 12.89
CA THR A 73 3.50 -2.18 11.48
C THR A 73 2.27 -1.29 11.34
N ILE A 74 1.28 -1.43 12.22
CA ILE A 74 0.10 -0.55 12.23
C ILE A 74 0.51 0.88 12.61
N ARG A 75 1.39 1.02 13.60
CA ARG A 75 1.90 2.30 14.09
C ARG A 75 2.64 3.08 13.01
N ASP A 76 3.43 2.40 12.18
CA ASP A 76 4.20 3.00 11.09
C ASP A 76 3.32 3.63 9.99
N ASP A 77 2.03 3.31 9.97
CA ASP A 77 1.03 3.88 9.06
C ASP A 77 0.15 4.97 9.69
N LEU A 78 0.32 5.27 11.00
CA LEU A 78 -0.45 6.33 11.63
C LEU A 78 0.00 7.71 11.14
N LEU A 79 -0.94 8.56 10.74
CA LEU A 79 -0.66 9.93 10.29
C LEU A 79 -0.64 10.96 11.41
N PHE A 80 -0.94 10.51 12.63
CA PHE A 80 -0.94 11.29 13.86
C PHE A 80 0.01 10.64 14.87
N LEU A 81 0.45 11.42 15.85
CA LEU A 81 1.38 10.97 16.89
C LEU A 81 0.74 11.08 18.26
N GLN A 82 1.23 10.27 19.19
CA GLN A 82 0.96 10.47 20.60
C GLN A 82 1.49 11.85 21.03
N ASP A 83 0.81 12.49 21.96
CA ASP A 83 1.05 13.83 22.48
C ASP A 83 0.90 14.96 21.45
N ALA A 84 0.34 14.68 20.26
CA ALA A 84 -0.04 15.68 19.28
C ALA A 84 -1.50 16.14 19.43
N PRO A 85 -1.86 17.36 19.00
CA PRO A 85 -3.25 17.80 18.95
C PRO A 85 -4.09 16.91 18.02
N LEU A 86 -5.26 16.48 18.51
CA LEU A 86 -6.20 15.67 17.76
C LEU A 86 -6.63 16.37 16.47
N ASN A 87 -6.51 15.64 15.37
CA ASN A 87 -7.04 16.02 14.07
C ASN A 87 -7.93 14.88 13.54
N LEU A 88 -9.26 15.11 13.55
CA LEU A 88 -10.22 14.11 13.09
C LEU A 88 -10.05 13.75 11.60
N ALA A 89 -9.53 14.67 10.77
CA ALA A 89 -9.26 14.38 9.37
C ALA A 89 -8.07 13.42 9.22
N GLU A 90 -7.03 13.56 10.06
CA GLU A 90 -5.91 12.61 10.09
C GLU A 90 -6.34 11.22 10.57
N LEU A 91 -7.27 11.13 11.53
CA LEU A 91 -7.82 9.83 11.96
C LEU A 91 -8.57 9.14 10.81
N ALA A 92 -9.47 9.86 10.14
CA ALA A 92 -10.23 9.33 9.01
C ALA A 92 -9.30 8.94 7.84
N GLU A 93 -8.26 9.73 7.59
CA GLU A 93 -7.27 9.43 6.56
C GLU A 93 -6.38 8.24 6.92
N THR A 94 -5.98 8.12 8.19
CA THR A 94 -5.22 6.97 8.71
C THR A 94 -6.04 5.69 8.56
N GLU A 95 -7.34 5.74 8.89
CA GLU A 95 -8.24 4.60 8.70
C GLU A 95 -8.28 4.14 7.24
N ARG A 96 -8.39 5.08 6.29
CA ARG A 96 -8.31 4.79 4.86
C ARG A 96 -6.96 4.22 4.45
N LEU A 97 -5.86 4.78 4.96
CA LEU A 97 -4.51 4.30 4.64
C LEU A 97 -4.33 2.85 5.10
N LEU A 98 -4.74 2.53 6.33
CA LEU A 98 -4.73 1.16 6.86
C LEU A 98 -5.60 0.22 6.01
N ARG A 99 -6.83 0.63 5.66
CA ARG A 99 -7.68 -0.16 4.76
C ARG A 99 -7.12 -0.35 3.36
N SER A 100 -6.22 0.50 2.89
CA SER A 100 -5.54 0.33 1.60
C SER A 100 -4.48 -0.78 1.62
N ARG A 101 -4.03 -1.23 2.80
CA ARG A 101 -3.02 -2.27 2.95
C ARG A 101 -3.62 -3.63 2.62
N ARG A 102 -2.92 -4.44 1.80
CA ARG A 102 -3.44 -5.73 1.32
C ARG A 102 -3.63 -6.77 2.43
N TYR A 103 -2.78 -6.72 3.45
CA TYR A 103 -2.83 -7.60 4.60
C TYR A 103 -3.93 -7.25 5.62
N LEU A 104 -4.62 -6.11 5.45
CA LEU A 104 -5.77 -5.73 6.27
C LEU A 104 -7.07 -5.85 5.47
N ARG A 105 -8.06 -6.52 6.06
CA ARG A 105 -9.43 -6.59 5.54
C ARG A 105 -10.24 -5.35 5.93
N ASP A 106 -10.08 -4.87 7.15
CA ASP A 106 -10.73 -3.66 7.65
C ASP A 106 -9.84 -3.00 8.72
N ALA A 107 -10.07 -1.70 8.93
CA ALA A 107 -9.46 -0.93 10.00
C ALA A 107 -10.45 0.12 10.51
N ARG A 108 -10.38 0.45 11.80
CA ARG A 108 -11.15 1.52 12.43
C ARG A 108 -10.24 2.35 13.31
N VAL A 109 -10.36 3.67 13.20
CA VAL A 109 -9.60 4.61 14.01
C VAL A 109 -10.58 5.56 14.67
N GLU A 110 -10.82 5.35 15.96
CA GLU A 110 -11.87 6.06 16.70
C GLU A 110 -11.35 6.62 18.02
N VAL A 111 -11.88 7.77 18.42
CA VAL A 111 -11.69 8.26 19.78
C VAL A 111 -12.60 7.43 20.68
N VAL A 112 -12.06 6.85 21.74
CA VAL A 112 -12.81 5.98 22.66
C VAL A 112 -13.00 6.59 24.04
N GLN A 113 -12.22 7.61 24.36
CA GLN A 113 -12.28 8.29 25.65
C GLN A 113 -11.78 9.73 25.52
N TYR A 114 -12.43 10.65 26.22
CA TYR A 114 -12.01 12.04 26.38
C TYR A 114 -11.96 12.38 27.87
N CYS A 115 -10.85 12.94 28.33
CA CYS A 115 -10.61 13.38 29.70
C CYS A 115 -10.58 14.91 29.75
N ALA A 116 -11.62 15.51 30.37
CA ALA A 116 -11.76 16.96 30.42
C ALA A 116 -10.67 17.63 31.26
N ALA A 117 -10.27 17.00 32.37
CA ALA A 117 -9.27 17.54 33.30
C ALA A 117 -7.88 17.75 32.66
N SER A 118 -7.46 16.85 31.76
CA SER A 118 -6.18 16.91 31.04
C SER A 118 -6.32 17.46 29.62
N ASN A 119 -7.55 17.73 29.16
CA ASN A 119 -7.89 17.99 27.77
C ASN A 119 -7.21 17.00 26.81
N SER A 120 -7.36 15.69 27.09
CA SER A 120 -6.72 14.63 26.32
C SER A 120 -7.69 13.54 25.88
N VAL A 121 -7.31 12.79 24.86
CA VAL A 121 -8.09 11.69 24.30
C VAL A 121 -7.29 10.40 24.20
N THR A 122 -8.01 9.29 24.28
CA THR A 122 -7.51 7.97 23.88
C THR A 122 -8.08 7.62 22.52
N VAL A 123 -7.21 7.27 21.57
CA VAL A 123 -7.58 6.80 20.25
C VAL A 123 -7.38 5.28 20.20
N ARG A 124 -8.37 4.54 19.71
CA ARG A 124 -8.25 3.11 19.45
C ARG A 124 -8.11 2.87 17.96
N VAL A 125 -7.14 2.04 17.62
CA VAL A 125 -6.89 1.53 16.28
C VAL A 125 -7.21 0.04 16.29
N THR A 126 -8.35 -0.33 15.70
CA THR A 126 -8.75 -1.72 15.55
C THR A 126 -8.51 -2.17 14.12
N THR A 127 -7.80 -3.27 13.92
CA THR A 127 -7.53 -3.85 12.60
C THR A 127 -8.04 -5.28 12.53
N TRP A 128 -8.52 -5.67 11.36
CA TRP A 128 -8.86 -7.06 11.05
C TRP A 128 -7.98 -7.51 9.90
N ASP A 129 -7.18 -8.53 10.15
CA ASP A 129 -6.23 -9.01 9.15
C ASP A 129 -6.94 -9.81 8.04
N ASN A 130 -6.32 -9.83 6.87
CA ASN A 130 -6.65 -10.74 5.79
C ASN A 130 -5.73 -11.96 5.85
N TRP A 131 -6.20 -13.12 5.37
CA TRP A 131 -5.32 -14.29 5.28
C TRP A 131 -4.24 -14.03 4.24
N SER A 132 -2.98 -14.07 4.68
CA SER A 132 -1.84 -13.57 3.91
C SER A 132 -1.05 -14.65 3.18
N LEU A 133 -1.18 -15.93 3.57
CA LEU A 133 -0.53 -17.06 2.90
C LEU A 133 -1.41 -17.56 1.76
N LEU A 134 -0.98 -17.28 0.53
CA LEU A 134 -1.75 -17.49 -0.69
C LEU A 134 -1.07 -18.53 -1.59
N PRO A 135 -1.54 -19.79 -1.61
CA PRO A 135 -1.15 -20.74 -2.65
C PRO A 135 -1.77 -20.32 -3.99
N LYS A 136 -0.97 -20.31 -5.05
CA LYS A 136 -1.37 -19.93 -6.41
C LYS A 136 -1.28 -21.14 -7.31
N ILE A 137 -2.39 -21.50 -7.96
CA ILE A 137 -2.48 -22.62 -8.88
C ILE A 137 -3.36 -22.17 -10.03
N ASP A 138 -2.80 -22.08 -11.23
CA ASP A 138 -3.56 -21.82 -12.46
C ASP A 138 -3.34 -22.96 -13.45
N PHE A 139 -4.39 -23.36 -14.15
CA PHE A 139 -4.32 -24.36 -15.21
C PHE A 139 -5.31 -23.98 -16.31
N SER A 140 -4.85 -24.02 -17.56
CA SER A 140 -5.70 -23.82 -18.73
C SER A 140 -5.18 -24.65 -19.91
N SER A 141 -6.09 -25.04 -20.80
CA SER A 141 -5.74 -25.68 -22.06
C SER A 141 -6.64 -25.14 -23.16
N GLU A 142 -6.02 -24.70 -24.25
CA GLU A 142 -6.69 -24.14 -25.42
C GLU A 142 -5.90 -24.58 -26.66
N GLY A 143 -6.61 -25.01 -27.71
CA GLY A 143 -5.99 -25.35 -29.00
C GLY A 143 -4.98 -26.51 -28.98
N GLY A 144 -4.98 -27.36 -27.95
CA GLY A 144 -4.00 -28.44 -27.78
C GLY A 144 -2.76 -28.04 -26.96
N GLU A 145 -2.62 -26.76 -26.64
CA GLU A 145 -1.59 -26.24 -25.75
C GLU A 145 -2.04 -26.27 -24.29
N THR A 146 -1.10 -26.48 -23.38
CA THR A 146 -1.37 -26.52 -21.93
C THR A 146 -0.53 -25.47 -21.22
N LYS A 147 -1.20 -24.61 -20.44
CA LYS A 147 -0.55 -23.58 -19.61
C LYS A 147 -0.86 -23.87 -18.15
N TYR A 148 0.15 -23.81 -17.30
CA TYR A 148 -0.02 -23.94 -15.86
C TYR A 148 0.93 -23.04 -15.07
N SER A 149 0.48 -22.62 -13.90
CA SER A 149 1.28 -21.87 -12.93
C SER A 149 1.14 -22.53 -11.55
N LEU A 150 2.23 -22.51 -10.80
CA LEU A 150 2.29 -22.93 -9.40
C LEU A 150 3.08 -21.89 -8.64
N GLY A 151 2.57 -21.41 -7.52
CA GLY A 151 3.26 -20.42 -6.73
C GLY A 151 2.75 -20.30 -5.31
N VAL A 152 3.44 -19.47 -4.55
CA VAL A 152 3.07 -19.10 -3.19
C VAL A 152 3.41 -17.63 -2.98
N ALA A 153 2.49 -16.90 -2.36
CA ALA A 153 2.71 -15.56 -1.87
C ALA A 153 2.42 -15.49 -0.37
N GLU A 154 3.19 -14.68 0.34
CA GLU A 154 2.94 -14.29 1.73
C GLU A 154 2.89 -12.77 1.78
N ASP A 155 1.70 -12.21 2.01
CA ASP A 155 1.43 -10.76 1.93
C ASP A 155 1.68 -10.00 3.26
N ASN A 156 1.95 -10.72 4.36
CA ASN A 156 2.18 -10.19 5.69
C ASN A 156 3.34 -10.90 6.38
N LEU A 157 4.50 -10.98 5.72
CA LEU A 157 5.65 -11.74 6.17
C LEU A 157 6.01 -11.39 7.64
N LEU A 158 5.85 -12.35 8.54
CA LEU A 158 6.10 -12.22 9.98
C LEU A 158 5.32 -11.07 10.65
N GLY A 159 4.16 -10.68 10.12
CA GLY A 159 3.34 -9.59 10.64
C GLY A 159 3.86 -8.18 10.28
N SER A 160 4.86 -8.08 9.38
CA SER A 160 5.50 -6.81 9.02
C SER A 160 4.83 -6.04 7.88
N GLY A 161 3.82 -6.63 7.24
CA GLY A 161 3.22 -6.12 6.01
C GLY A 161 4.09 -6.26 4.74
N ASN A 162 5.30 -6.81 4.87
CA ASN A 162 6.15 -7.13 3.73
C ASN A 162 5.62 -8.34 2.96
N GLN A 163 5.86 -8.36 1.67
CA GLN A 163 5.35 -9.35 0.74
C GLN A 163 6.50 -10.13 0.12
N ILE A 164 6.37 -11.45 0.05
CA ILE A 164 7.27 -12.31 -0.72
C ILE A 164 6.45 -13.22 -1.61
N GLN A 165 6.90 -13.41 -2.85
CA GLN A 165 6.22 -14.21 -3.85
C GLN A 165 7.23 -15.05 -4.62
N LEU A 166 6.87 -16.33 -4.80
CA LEU A 166 7.60 -17.31 -5.58
C LEU A 166 6.61 -17.96 -6.53
N ASP A 167 6.85 -17.87 -7.83
CA ASP A 167 6.06 -18.58 -8.83
C ASP A 167 6.95 -19.38 -9.78
N TYR A 168 6.37 -20.46 -10.31
CA TYR A 168 6.80 -21.16 -11.51
C TYR A 168 5.63 -21.15 -12.50
N ALA A 169 5.89 -20.80 -13.75
CA ALA A 169 4.89 -20.82 -14.80
C ALA A 169 5.43 -21.54 -16.04
N LYS A 170 4.54 -22.19 -16.78
CA LYS A 170 4.82 -22.77 -18.09
C LYS A 170 3.63 -22.56 -19.00
N ASP A 171 3.88 -22.06 -20.21
CA ASP A 171 2.94 -22.01 -21.32
C ASP A 171 3.54 -22.67 -22.57
N SER A 172 2.92 -22.45 -23.74
CA SER A 172 3.34 -23.00 -25.03
C SER A 172 4.67 -22.43 -25.54
N GLU A 173 5.02 -21.22 -25.09
CA GLU A 173 6.17 -20.46 -25.60
C GLU A 173 7.33 -20.46 -24.60
N ARG A 174 7.04 -20.45 -23.30
CA ARG A 174 8.06 -20.29 -22.26
C ARG A 174 7.73 -21.01 -20.97
N SER A 175 8.77 -21.21 -20.17
CA SER A 175 8.65 -21.55 -18.76
C SER A 175 9.61 -20.71 -17.94
N GLY A 176 9.27 -20.39 -16.70
CA GLY A 176 10.15 -19.60 -15.87
C GLY A 176 9.76 -19.53 -14.40
N TYR A 177 10.67 -18.94 -13.64
CA TYR A 177 10.54 -18.69 -12.21
C TYR A 177 10.45 -17.19 -11.95
N LEU A 178 9.63 -16.80 -10.98
CA LEU A 178 9.55 -15.42 -10.48
C LEU A 178 9.85 -15.41 -8.97
N LEU A 179 10.77 -14.55 -8.56
CA LEU A 179 10.97 -14.15 -7.18
C LEU A 179 10.64 -12.66 -7.06
N SER A 180 9.77 -12.31 -6.12
CA SER A 180 9.42 -10.92 -5.85
C SER A 180 9.37 -10.65 -4.35
N PHE A 181 9.90 -9.49 -3.95
CA PHE A 181 9.76 -8.93 -2.62
C PHE A 181 9.20 -7.51 -2.73
N ALA A 182 8.14 -7.21 -1.99
CA ALA A 182 7.60 -5.87 -1.91
C ALA A 182 7.41 -5.43 -0.46
N SER A 183 7.74 -4.18 -0.17
CA SER A 183 7.49 -3.58 1.13
C SER A 183 6.65 -2.33 0.93
N PRO A 184 5.44 -2.22 1.51
CA PRO A 184 4.60 -1.04 1.40
C PRO A 184 4.99 0.07 2.39
N ASN A 185 5.97 -0.20 3.26
CA ASN A 185 6.43 0.68 4.32
C ASN A 185 7.83 0.25 4.82
N ILE A 186 8.85 0.28 3.93
CA ILE A 186 10.18 -0.24 4.25
C ILE A 186 10.78 0.53 5.43
N PHE A 187 11.28 -0.20 6.44
CA PHE A 187 11.81 0.38 7.69
C PHE A 187 10.83 1.32 8.43
N GLY A 188 9.51 1.13 8.27
CA GLY A 188 8.50 1.93 8.96
C GLY A 188 8.41 3.39 8.48
N SER A 189 8.71 3.64 7.21
CA SER A 189 8.88 4.98 6.62
C SER A 189 7.92 5.51 5.53
N HIS A 190 6.72 5.05 5.20
CA HIS A 190 5.95 5.45 3.99
C HIS A 190 6.71 5.34 2.64
N TRP A 191 7.91 4.76 2.62
CA TRP A 191 8.59 4.37 1.41
C TRP A 191 8.17 2.96 1.03
N ASN A 192 7.79 2.77 -0.22
CA ASN A 192 7.49 1.47 -0.78
C ASN A 192 8.69 1.00 -1.61
N THR A 193 9.01 -0.28 -1.51
CA THR A 193 10.09 -0.92 -2.26
C THR A 193 9.56 -2.13 -3.00
N LEU A 194 10.03 -2.37 -4.22
CA LEU A 194 9.79 -3.59 -5.00
C LEU A 194 11.12 -4.10 -5.55
N LEU A 195 11.40 -5.38 -5.29
CA LEU A 195 12.48 -6.16 -5.90
C LEU A 195 11.83 -7.31 -6.64
N SER A 196 12.13 -7.47 -7.93
CA SER A 196 11.61 -8.59 -8.70
C SER A 196 12.67 -9.12 -9.66
N TYR A 197 12.76 -10.45 -9.71
CA TYR A 197 13.61 -11.20 -10.61
C TYR A 197 12.79 -12.32 -11.26
N ALA A 198 12.81 -12.41 -12.57
CA ALA A 198 12.28 -13.57 -13.29
C ALA A 198 13.34 -14.18 -14.20
N ASP A 199 13.41 -15.50 -14.18
CA ASP A 199 14.26 -16.32 -15.03
C ASP A 199 13.38 -17.22 -15.89
N ASN A 200 13.27 -16.89 -17.16
CA ASN A 200 12.46 -17.60 -18.14
C ASN A 200 13.36 -18.28 -19.16
N SER A 201 12.83 -19.33 -19.81
CA SER A 201 13.53 -20.07 -20.86
C SER A 201 13.93 -19.22 -22.07
N ASP A 202 13.24 -18.10 -22.27
CA ASP A 202 13.52 -17.10 -23.30
C ASP A 202 14.29 -15.88 -22.76
N GLY A 203 14.50 -15.73 -21.46
CA GLY A 203 15.25 -14.59 -20.94
C GLY A 203 15.00 -14.19 -19.49
N GLU A 204 15.57 -13.07 -19.08
CA GLU A 204 15.64 -12.63 -17.68
C GLU A 204 15.01 -11.24 -17.51
N ASN A 205 14.29 -11.06 -16.41
CA ASN A 205 13.72 -9.78 -16.00
C ASN A 205 14.21 -9.37 -14.62
N TYR A 206 14.61 -8.11 -14.49
CA TYR A 206 15.01 -7.50 -13.23
C TYR A 206 14.23 -6.21 -13.03
N ARG A 207 13.71 -6.00 -11.83
CA ARG A 207 13.09 -4.73 -11.45
C ARG A 207 13.47 -4.35 -10.03
N PHE A 208 13.87 -3.09 -9.87
CA PHE A 208 14.06 -2.43 -8.58
C PHE A 208 13.27 -1.13 -8.59
N ALA A 209 12.29 -1.00 -7.71
CA ALA A 209 11.57 0.26 -7.55
C ALA A 209 11.58 0.70 -6.09
N VAL A 210 11.74 2.00 -5.89
CA VAL A 210 11.62 2.67 -4.60
C VAL A 210 10.80 3.94 -4.78
N GLN A 211 9.74 4.08 -4.00
CA GLN A 211 8.82 5.20 -4.11
C GLN A 211 8.40 5.70 -2.74
N ARG A 212 8.24 7.01 -2.60
CA ARG A 212 7.48 7.59 -1.49
C ARG A 212 6.27 8.29 -2.11
N PRO A 213 5.08 7.66 -2.11
CA PRO A 213 3.92 8.26 -2.74
C PRO A 213 3.48 9.51 -1.95
N PHE A 214 2.52 10.23 -2.52
CA PHE A 214 1.69 11.15 -1.74
C PHE A 214 0.75 10.34 -0.82
N TYR A 215 1.31 9.71 0.22
CA TYR A 215 0.62 8.78 1.13
C TYR A 215 -0.51 9.43 1.94
N ARG A 216 -0.50 10.76 2.08
CA ARG A 216 -1.62 11.55 2.59
C ARG A 216 -2.04 12.61 1.58
N LEU A 217 -3.29 13.08 1.64
CA LEU A 217 -3.85 14.12 0.79
C LEU A 217 -3.00 15.40 0.89
N ASP A 218 -2.57 15.71 2.11
CA ASP A 218 -1.73 16.86 2.42
C ASP A 218 -0.24 16.66 2.10
N SER A 219 0.23 15.46 1.70
CA SER A 219 1.67 15.16 1.55
C SER A 219 2.37 16.25 0.75
N ASN A 220 3.41 16.87 1.32
CA ASN A 220 4.07 18.00 0.68
C ASN A 220 4.89 17.59 -0.56
N TRP A 221 5.37 16.34 -0.58
CA TRP A 221 6.18 15.83 -1.67
C TRP A 221 5.99 14.33 -1.87
N ALA A 222 6.42 13.84 -3.03
CA ALA A 222 6.52 12.45 -3.40
C ALA A 222 7.81 12.21 -4.20
N PHE A 223 8.22 10.95 -4.30
CA PHE A 223 9.37 10.55 -5.10
C PHE A 223 9.14 9.17 -5.69
N ASN A 224 9.64 8.94 -6.89
CA ASN A 224 9.66 7.64 -7.55
C ASN A 224 11.04 7.41 -8.19
N ALA A 225 11.53 6.18 -8.09
CA ALA A 225 12.61 5.66 -8.92
C ALA A 225 12.29 4.19 -9.26
N ASP A 226 12.31 3.85 -10.54
CA ASP A 226 12.02 2.50 -11.05
C ASP A 226 13.06 2.13 -12.10
N LEU A 227 13.79 1.05 -11.85
CA LEU A 227 14.81 0.47 -12.71
C LEU A 227 14.28 -0.86 -13.22
N LEU A 228 14.26 -1.04 -14.53
CA LEU A 228 13.87 -2.27 -15.18
C LEU A 228 14.92 -2.69 -16.21
N LYS A 229 15.27 -3.96 -16.21
CA LYS A 229 16.04 -4.61 -17.27
C LYS A 229 15.28 -5.85 -17.70
N ASN A 230 14.90 -5.92 -18.97
CA ASN A 230 14.32 -7.10 -19.58
C ASN A 230 15.24 -7.57 -20.71
N LYS A 231 15.64 -8.83 -20.70
CA LYS A 231 16.33 -9.47 -21.79
C LYS A 231 15.49 -10.66 -22.22
N GLU A 232 15.14 -10.76 -23.49
CA GLU A 232 14.33 -11.86 -23.99
C GLU A 232 14.73 -12.23 -25.43
N GLN A 233 14.59 -13.51 -25.76
CA GLN A 233 14.61 -14.02 -27.13
C GLN A 233 13.21 -13.86 -27.71
N VAL A 234 13.11 -13.06 -28.76
CA VAL A 234 11.87 -12.86 -29.51
C VAL A 234 11.85 -13.86 -30.67
N THR A 235 10.71 -14.52 -30.85
CA THR A 235 10.47 -15.46 -31.96
C THR A 235 9.34 -14.92 -32.83
N ASP A 236 9.61 -14.69 -34.11
CA ASP A 236 8.60 -14.28 -35.08
C ASP A 236 8.03 -15.51 -35.79
N TYR A 237 6.70 -15.56 -35.87
CA TYR A 237 5.97 -16.66 -36.51
C TYR A 237 5.23 -16.19 -37.76
N LEU A 238 5.27 -17.02 -38.81
CA LEU A 238 4.39 -16.91 -39.97
C LEU A 238 3.75 -18.25 -40.24
N LEU A 239 2.40 -18.31 -40.24
CA LEU A 239 1.65 -19.56 -40.43
C LEU A 239 2.08 -20.68 -39.46
N SER A 240 2.38 -20.32 -38.20
CA SER A 240 2.87 -21.22 -37.15
C SER A 240 4.27 -21.82 -37.38
N GLU A 241 5.00 -21.33 -38.38
CA GLU A 241 6.42 -21.63 -38.57
C GLU A 241 7.27 -20.47 -38.04
N THR A 242 8.35 -20.81 -37.33
CA THR A 242 9.36 -19.83 -36.92
C THR A 242 10.08 -19.31 -38.16
N ILE A 243 10.00 -18.00 -38.39
CA ILE A 243 10.65 -17.34 -39.53
C ILE A 243 11.86 -16.49 -39.12
N ASN A 244 11.95 -16.14 -37.85
CA ASN A 244 13.04 -15.33 -37.33
C ASN A 244 13.14 -15.48 -35.81
N GLU A 245 14.36 -15.37 -35.29
CA GLU A 245 14.63 -15.33 -33.86
C GLU A 245 15.72 -14.29 -33.61
N TYR A 246 15.60 -13.51 -32.53
CA TYR A 246 16.62 -12.53 -32.16
C TYR A 246 16.51 -12.16 -30.67
N ASN A 247 17.57 -11.57 -30.12
CA ASN A 247 17.56 -11.07 -28.75
C ASN A 247 17.08 -9.62 -28.69
N ARG A 248 16.16 -9.32 -27.77
CA ARG A 248 15.77 -7.96 -27.37
C ARG A 248 16.24 -7.70 -25.95
N THR A 249 16.96 -6.59 -25.74
CA THR A 249 17.32 -6.11 -24.41
C THR A 249 16.73 -4.72 -24.22
N ARG A 250 15.95 -4.53 -23.16
CA ARG A 250 15.34 -3.26 -22.77
C ARG A 250 15.89 -2.82 -21.42
N HIS A 251 16.49 -1.65 -21.39
CA HIS A 251 16.91 -0.95 -20.19
C HIS A 251 15.98 0.24 -19.97
N GLN A 252 15.35 0.32 -18.80
CA GLN A 252 14.48 1.44 -18.46
C GLN A 252 14.82 1.98 -17.08
N PHE A 253 14.87 3.31 -16.97
CA PHE A 253 14.93 4.03 -15.71
C PHE A 253 13.89 5.15 -15.70
N ASP A 254 12.92 5.10 -14.80
CA ASP A 254 12.04 6.23 -14.50
C ASP A 254 12.42 6.83 -13.15
N ALA A 255 12.45 8.16 -13.07
CA ALA A 255 12.58 8.87 -11.82
C ALA A 255 11.73 10.14 -11.83
N SER A 256 11.09 10.45 -10.70
CA SER A 256 10.36 11.72 -10.53
C SER A 256 10.35 12.22 -9.10
N ALA A 257 10.23 13.54 -8.99
CA ALA A 257 9.95 14.25 -7.75
C ALA A 257 8.62 14.99 -7.87
N GLY A 258 7.73 14.76 -6.91
CA GLY A 258 6.42 15.36 -6.81
C GLY A 258 6.35 16.40 -5.71
N PHE A 259 5.60 17.47 -5.93
CA PHE A 259 5.36 18.54 -4.96
C PHE A 259 3.87 18.91 -4.92
N LYS A 260 3.34 19.09 -3.71
CA LYS A 260 2.01 19.68 -3.54
C LYS A 260 2.08 21.17 -3.82
N LEU A 261 1.29 21.64 -4.78
CA LEU A 261 1.18 23.05 -5.13
C LEU A 261 0.19 23.77 -4.22
N ALA A 262 -0.98 23.17 -4.00
CA ALA A 262 -2.05 23.79 -3.22
C ALA A 262 -3.01 22.74 -2.66
N LEU A 263 -3.61 23.08 -1.51
CA LEU A 263 -4.80 22.45 -0.96
C LEU A 263 -5.82 23.57 -0.70
N ARG A 264 -6.92 23.59 -1.44
CA ARG A 264 -8.00 24.59 -1.31
C ARG A 264 -9.33 23.89 -1.09
N GLY A 265 -9.84 23.93 0.13
CA GLY A 265 -10.98 23.11 0.53
C GLY A 265 -10.67 21.64 0.31
N HIS A 266 -11.46 20.97 -0.53
CA HIS A 266 -11.29 19.57 -0.89
C HIS A 266 -10.46 19.35 -2.17
N THR A 267 -9.92 20.41 -2.79
CA THR A 267 -9.16 20.29 -4.04
C THR A 267 -7.66 20.36 -3.78
N ILE A 268 -6.95 19.33 -4.23
CA ILE A 268 -5.51 19.15 -4.11
C ILE A 268 -4.88 19.29 -5.49
N GLN A 269 -3.80 20.05 -5.58
CA GLN A 269 -3.02 20.23 -6.80
C GLN A 269 -1.59 19.77 -6.56
N ARG A 270 -1.05 18.97 -7.46
CA ARG A 270 0.31 18.44 -7.38
C ARG A 270 1.01 18.59 -8.74
N LEU A 271 2.32 18.77 -8.69
CA LEU A 271 3.20 18.80 -9.85
C LEU A 271 4.28 17.74 -9.65
N ASN A 272 4.47 16.88 -10.64
CA ASN A 272 5.61 15.96 -10.69
C ASN A 272 6.51 16.36 -11.85
N ILE A 273 7.81 16.34 -11.58
CA ILE A 273 8.86 16.58 -12.58
C ILE A 273 9.66 15.29 -12.62
N GLY A 274 9.85 14.73 -13.81
CA GLY A 274 10.53 13.45 -13.93
C GLY A 274 11.24 13.27 -15.25
N MET A 275 11.89 12.13 -15.35
CA MET A 275 12.57 11.64 -16.54
C MET A 275 12.31 10.16 -16.69
N GLN A 276 12.19 9.71 -17.93
CA GLN A 276 12.23 8.31 -18.30
C GLN A 276 13.35 8.15 -19.31
N LEU A 277 14.30 7.27 -19.02
CA LEU A 277 15.35 6.82 -19.92
C LEU A 277 14.99 5.41 -20.36
N GLU A 278 15.04 5.16 -21.65
CA GLU A 278 14.70 3.86 -22.20
C GLU A 278 15.56 3.58 -23.42
N ASP A 279 16.28 2.47 -23.39
CA ASP A 279 17.09 1.95 -24.48
C ASP A 279 16.60 0.55 -24.83
N VAL A 280 16.39 0.30 -26.13
CA VAL A 280 15.97 -1.00 -26.66
C VAL A 280 16.96 -1.44 -27.73
N ASP A 281 17.72 -2.46 -27.39
CA ASP A 281 18.72 -3.08 -28.26
C ASP A 281 18.21 -4.39 -28.85
N PHE A 282 18.54 -4.61 -30.13
CA PHE A 282 18.26 -5.84 -30.87
C PHE A 282 19.58 -6.46 -31.31
N ASN A 283 19.78 -7.75 -31.03
CA ASN A 283 21.00 -8.48 -31.40
C ASN A 283 20.66 -9.79 -32.13
N GLU A 284 21.45 -10.12 -33.14
CA GLU A 284 21.29 -11.34 -33.92
C GLU A 284 21.66 -12.57 -33.08
N LEU A 285 21.01 -13.67 -33.41
CA LEU A 285 21.31 -15.04 -33.03
C LEU A 285 21.82 -15.78 -34.27
N ASP A 286 22.47 -16.93 -34.08
CA ASP A 286 22.85 -17.80 -35.21
C ASP A 286 21.62 -18.25 -36.04
N SER A 287 20.43 -18.25 -35.42
CA SER A 287 19.13 -18.53 -36.05
C SER A 287 18.44 -17.30 -36.67
N THR A 288 19.01 -16.09 -36.57
CA THR A 288 18.42 -14.89 -37.18
C THR A 288 18.52 -14.95 -38.70
N VAL A 289 17.39 -14.78 -39.38
CA VAL A 289 17.30 -14.84 -40.85
C VAL A 289 16.86 -13.50 -41.44
N LEU A 290 16.01 -12.75 -40.74
CA LEU A 290 15.50 -11.46 -41.19
C LEU A 290 16.28 -10.31 -40.59
N SER A 291 16.21 -9.14 -41.23
CA SER A 291 16.79 -7.91 -40.69
C SER A 291 16.16 -7.56 -39.34
N LEU A 292 17.00 -7.19 -38.37
CA LEU A 292 16.54 -6.73 -37.07
C LEU A 292 15.80 -5.39 -37.13
N PRO A 293 14.89 -5.13 -36.17
CA PRO A 293 14.40 -3.78 -35.94
C PRO A 293 15.54 -2.81 -35.61
N GLU A 294 15.37 -1.54 -35.96
CA GLU A 294 16.28 -0.49 -35.53
C GLU A 294 16.26 -0.38 -33.99
N GLN A 295 17.45 -0.17 -33.42
CA GLN A 295 17.60 0.19 -32.01
C GLN A 295 16.82 1.47 -31.73
N ARG A 296 16.29 1.62 -30.52
CA ARG A 296 15.47 2.79 -30.15
C ARG A 296 15.86 3.32 -28.80
N ASN A 297 15.88 4.64 -28.67
CA ASN A 297 16.04 5.32 -27.40
C ASN A 297 14.86 6.28 -27.18
N LEU A 298 14.08 6.00 -26.15
CA LEU A 298 12.90 6.80 -25.77
C LEU A 298 13.17 7.56 -24.48
N SER A 299 14.27 8.33 -24.46
CA SER A 299 14.63 9.17 -23.31
C SER A 299 13.92 10.52 -23.35
N TYR A 300 13.12 10.83 -22.35
CA TYR A 300 12.39 12.09 -22.26
C TYR A 300 12.30 12.63 -20.82
N LEU A 301 12.26 13.96 -20.72
CA LEU A 301 11.85 14.64 -19.50
C LEU A 301 10.34 14.86 -19.53
N TYR A 302 9.67 14.80 -18.39
CA TYR A 302 8.24 15.07 -18.31
C TYR A 302 7.86 15.97 -17.15
N LEU A 303 6.75 16.68 -17.37
CA LEU A 303 6.01 17.41 -16.35
C LEU A 303 4.62 16.80 -16.26
N GLU A 304 4.19 16.47 -15.04
CA GLU A 304 2.86 15.94 -14.77
C GLU A 304 2.12 16.80 -13.75
N TYR A 305 1.01 17.39 -14.16
CA TYR A 305 0.07 18.06 -13.28
C TYR A 305 -1.04 17.10 -12.84
N GLN A 306 -1.35 17.09 -11.55
CA GLN A 306 -2.44 16.31 -10.98
C GLN A 306 -3.41 17.24 -10.22
N LEU A 307 -4.69 17.04 -10.45
CA LEU A 307 -5.79 17.62 -9.68
C LEU A 307 -6.59 16.48 -9.05
N LEU A 308 -6.81 16.55 -7.75
CA LEU A 308 -7.56 15.55 -6.99
C LEU A 308 -8.58 16.27 -6.12
N GLN A 309 -9.84 15.92 -6.24
CA GLN A 309 -10.87 16.30 -5.27
C GLN A 309 -11.05 15.17 -4.26
N ASP A 310 -11.03 15.52 -2.98
CA ASP A 310 -11.28 14.65 -1.83
C ASP A 310 -12.79 14.49 -1.58
N ASP A 311 -13.36 13.37 -2.02
CA ASP A 311 -14.76 12.99 -1.79
C ASP A 311 -14.88 11.46 -1.64
N PHE A 312 -14.36 10.94 -0.52
CA PHE A 312 -14.27 9.50 -0.27
C PHE A 312 -15.50 8.94 0.44
N TYR A 313 -15.94 7.77 -0.03
CA TYR A 313 -17.03 6.99 0.56
C TYR A 313 -16.54 5.61 0.97
N LYS A 314 -16.99 5.17 2.15
CA LYS A 314 -16.83 3.80 2.61
C LYS A 314 -17.90 2.94 1.94
N LEU A 315 -17.47 2.04 1.09
CA LEU A 315 -18.33 1.07 0.42
C LEU A 315 -17.90 -0.35 0.85
N PHE A 316 -18.77 -1.32 0.65
CA PHE A 316 -18.52 -2.71 1.06
C PHE A 316 -18.80 -3.64 -0.11
N ASN A 317 -17.89 -4.58 -0.37
CA ASN A 317 -18.01 -5.58 -1.43
C ASN A 317 -18.19 -5.00 -2.85
N ILE A 318 -17.36 -4.02 -3.22
CA ILE A 318 -17.42 -3.43 -4.57
C ILE A 318 -16.43 -4.12 -5.50
N ASN A 319 -15.13 -4.04 -5.19
CA ASN A 319 -14.09 -4.71 -5.97
C ASN A 319 -13.56 -5.96 -5.26
N GLN A 320 -13.72 -6.06 -3.93
CA GLN A 320 -13.15 -7.16 -3.14
C GLN A 320 -14.20 -7.80 -2.23
N PHE A 321 -14.21 -9.13 -2.17
CA PHE A 321 -15.14 -9.88 -1.34
C PHE A 321 -14.81 -9.68 0.16
N ASN A 322 -15.86 -9.41 0.93
CA ASN A 322 -15.85 -9.21 2.37
C ASN A 322 -14.86 -8.11 2.82
N ARG A 323 -14.82 -6.99 2.11
CA ARG A 323 -13.89 -5.88 2.37
C ARG A 323 -14.59 -4.53 2.36
N VAL A 324 -14.22 -3.67 3.31
CA VAL A 324 -14.56 -2.25 3.29
C VAL A 324 -13.55 -1.53 2.41
N GLU A 325 -14.04 -0.76 1.45
CA GLU A 325 -13.26 -0.06 0.45
C GLU A 325 -13.57 1.44 0.49
N ASP A 326 -12.53 2.26 0.57
CA ASP A 326 -12.64 3.72 0.48
C ASP A 326 -12.49 4.15 -0.99
N ILE A 327 -13.60 4.52 -1.62
CA ILE A 327 -13.64 4.95 -3.03
C ILE A 327 -13.79 6.46 -3.11
N ASN A 328 -12.90 7.11 -3.86
CA ASN A 328 -13.01 8.54 -4.14
C ASN A 328 -13.97 8.79 -5.31
N ALA A 329 -15.10 9.45 -5.04
CA ALA A 329 -16.06 9.88 -6.05
C ALA A 329 -15.77 11.29 -6.61
N GLY A 330 -14.75 11.97 -6.09
CA GLY A 330 -14.36 13.30 -6.52
C GLY A 330 -13.65 13.33 -7.87
N TRP A 331 -13.58 14.51 -8.49
CA TRP A 331 -12.85 14.73 -9.74
C TRP A 331 -11.35 14.37 -9.62
N GLN A 332 -10.83 13.68 -10.62
CA GLN A 332 -9.42 13.34 -10.75
C GLN A 332 -8.95 13.66 -12.17
N LEU A 333 -7.91 14.47 -12.29
CA LEU A 333 -7.28 14.82 -13.56
C LEU A 333 -5.77 14.62 -13.46
N ARG A 334 -5.21 13.97 -14.46
CA ARG A 334 -3.76 13.81 -14.64
C ARG A 334 -3.39 14.24 -16.04
N LEU A 335 -2.51 15.24 -16.15
CA LEU A 335 -1.99 15.74 -17.43
C LEU A 335 -0.47 15.59 -17.41
N ARG A 336 0.09 14.77 -18.29
CA ARG A 336 1.53 14.55 -18.44
C ARG A 336 1.98 15.02 -19.81
N LEU A 337 3.01 15.85 -19.86
CA LEU A 337 3.67 16.31 -21.09
C LEU A 337 5.12 15.86 -21.06
N GLY A 338 5.55 15.12 -22.07
CA GLY A 338 6.91 14.61 -22.22
C GLY A 338 7.63 15.28 -23.40
N PHE A 339 8.92 15.52 -23.25
CA PHE A 339 9.80 16.09 -24.26
C PHE A 339 10.99 15.16 -24.46
N LEU A 340 11.10 14.56 -25.65
CA LEU A 340 12.26 13.76 -26.06
C LEU A 340 13.54 14.59 -25.92
N GLN A 341 14.61 13.93 -25.49
CA GLN A 341 15.89 14.56 -25.21
C GLN A 341 16.99 13.97 -26.09
N PRO A 342 17.30 14.58 -27.24
CA PRO A 342 18.33 14.05 -28.15
C PRO A 342 19.72 13.94 -27.51
N TRP A 343 20.04 14.78 -26.52
CA TRP A 343 21.31 14.72 -25.79
C TRP A 343 21.43 13.51 -24.86
N LEU A 344 20.32 12.83 -24.58
CA LEU A 344 20.27 11.53 -23.88
C LEU A 344 20.17 10.35 -24.85
N GLY A 345 20.32 10.59 -26.15
CA GLY A 345 20.28 9.56 -27.19
C GLY A 345 18.92 9.38 -27.85
N ALA A 346 17.89 10.12 -27.43
CA ALA A 346 16.54 9.94 -27.96
C ALA A 346 16.44 10.22 -29.46
N ASP A 347 15.81 9.32 -30.21
CA ASP A 347 15.72 9.31 -31.67
C ASP A 347 14.30 9.50 -32.23
#